data_AF-A0AAD4VH55-F1
#
_entry.id   AF-A0AAD4VH55-F1
#
_cell.length_a   1.000
_cell.length_b   1.000
_cell.length_c   1.000
_cell.angle_alpha   90.00
_cell.angle_beta   90.00
_cell.angle_gamma   90.00
#
_symmetry.space_group_name_H-M   'P 1'
#
loop_
_entity.id
_entity.type
_entity.pdbx_description
1 polymer ?
#
loop_
_entity_poly.entity_id
_entity_poly.type
_entity_poly.pdbx_seq_one_letter_code
_entity_poly.pdbx_strand_id
1 'polypeptide(L)'
;MTKAAFEAKPPVNAYGWAARDSSGVLSPFHFTRRANSDDDITVKILYCGICHGDIHLVKNKIWPTLYPTVPGHEIVGQVIRTGKNVTKFRVGDIAGVGCIVGSCGSCDNCKQDLENYCPKMLWTFQGQHEDGTRAFGGYSDNMVVEERYAVLIPNGFALAGTAPLLCAGITVTVVSSSPSKQKEAVERLGADSFLVSHDQEQLEAAMGTMDGIIDTVSSPHPLAFDWLAQD
;
A
#
# COMPACT_ATOMS: atom_id res chain seq x y z
N MET A 1 39.42 -13.17 25.37
CA MET A 1 38.78 -12.28 24.38
C MET A 1 37.28 -12.50 24.48
N THR A 2 36.58 -11.60 25.18
CA THR A 2 35.13 -11.64 25.34
C THR A 2 34.47 -11.29 24.01
N LYS A 3 33.62 -12.18 23.48
CA LYS A 3 32.69 -11.85 22.39
C LYS A 3 31.91 -10.61 22.84
N ALA A 4 32.05 -9.50 22.13
CA ALA A 4 31.17 -8.36 22.30
C ALA A 4 29.74 -8.89 22.14
N ALA A 5 28.92 -8.74 23.18
CA ALA A 5 27.49 -8.93 23.05
C ALA A 5 27.03 -7.89 22.03
N PHE A 6 26.49 -8.35 20.90
CA PHE A 6 25.73 -7.46 20.02
C PHE A 6 24.56 -6.94 20.86
N GLU A 7 24.63 -5.67 21.29
CA GLU A 7 23.49 -5.01 21.91
C GLU A 7 22.37 -4.96 20.86
N ALA A 8 21.32 -5.75 21.09
CA ALA A 8 20.13 -5.71 20.26
C ALA A 8 19.54 -4.31 20.33
N LYS A 9 19.39 -3.66 19.17
CA LYS A 9 18.77 -2.32 19.09
C LYS A 9 17.37 -2.40 19.71
N PRO A 10 16.92 -1.37 20.46
CA PRO A 10 15.61 -1.40 21.10
C PRO A 10 14.48 -1.30 20.06
N PRO A 11 13.32 -1.92 20.32
CA PRO A 11 12.13 -1.77 19.50
C PRO A 11 11.63 -0.32 19.50
N VAL A 12 10.84 0.04 18.50
CA VAL A 12 10.32 1.41 18.31
C VAL A 12 8.88 1.48 18.81
N ASN A 13 8.59 2.35 19.78
CA ASN A 13 7.22 2.59 20.25
C ASN A 13 6.37 3.20 19.13
N ALA A 14 5.12 2.76 19.03
CA ALA A 14 4.16 3.28 18.06
C ALA A 14 2.76 3.37 18.66
N TYR A 15 1.99 4.30 18.13
CA TYR A 15 0.59 4.52 18.47
C TYR A 15 -0.24 4.53 17.20
N GLY A 16 -1.38 3.84 17.22
CA GLY A 16 -2.28 3.78 16.08
C GLY A 16 -3.68 3.36 16.44
N TRP A 17 -4.47 3.06 15.41
CA TRP A 17 -5.85 2.63 15.53
C TRP A 17 -5.99 1.20 15.03
N ALA A 18 -6.47 0.32 15.90
CA ALA A 18 -6.59 -1.10 15.61
C ALA A 18 -8.03 -1.60 15.74
N ALA A 19 -8.39 -2.56 14.89
CA ALA A 19 -9.52 -3.43 15.13
C ALA A 19 -9.08 -4.60 16.03
N ARG A 20 -9.98 -5.08 16.90
CA ARG A 20 -9.74 -6.22 17.80
C ARG A 20 -10.62 -7.44 17.51
N ASP A 21 -11.60 -7.28 16.63
CA ASP A 21 -12.53 -8.32 16.20
C ASP A 21 -13.15 -7.93 14.84
N SER A 22 -14.00 -8.82 14.31
CA SER A 22 -14.64 -8.69 13.00
C SER A 22 -15.73 -7.63 12.90
N SER A 23 -16.06 -6.89 13.97
CA SER A 23 -16.87 -5.68 13.86
C SER A 23 -16.18 -4.62 13.00
N GLY A 24 -14.84 -4.64 12.99
CA GLY A 24 -14.00 -3.67 12.30
C GLY A 24 -13.96 -2.30 12.97
N VAL A 25 -14.47 -2.17 14.19
CA VAL A 25 -14.40 -0.91 14.94
C VAL A 25 -12.96 -0.64 15.33
N LEU A 26 -12.43 0.47 14.81
CA LEU A 26 -11.09 0.93 15.12
C LEU A 26 -11.07 1.71 16.43
N SER A 27 -10.05 1.48 17.24
CA SER A 27 -9.84 2.23 18.48
C SER A 27 -8.34 2.33 18.82
N PRO A 28 -7.94 3.30 19.65
CA PRO A 28 -6.56 3.51 20.06
C PRO A 28 -5.83 2.22 20.49
N PHE A 29 -4.59 2.09 20.04
CA PHE A 29 -3.74 0.93 20.29
C PHE A 29 -2.27 1.36 20.38
N HIS A 30 -1.63 1.04 21.50
CA HIS A 30 -0.19 1.20 21.69
C HIS A 30 0.49 -0.12 21.40
N PHE A 31 1.59 -0.06 20.65
CA PHE A 31 2.36 -1.23 20.26
C PHE A 31 3.82 -0.88 20.04
N THR A 32 4.62 -1.89 19.73
CA THR A 32 6.01 -1.73 19.34
C THR A 32 6.23 -2.28 17.95
N ARG A 33 7.02 -1.56 17.15
CA ARG A 33 7.62 -2.08 15.92
C ARG A 33 8.97 -2.70 16.23
N ARG A 34 9.45 -3.54 15.32
CA ARG A 34 10.82 -4.06 15.37
C ARG A 34 11.83 -2.93 15.43
N ALA A 35 13.00 -3.25 15.95
CA ALA A 35 14.13 -2.33 15.95
C ALA A 35 14.60 -2.06 14.51
N ASN A 36 15.11 -0.85 14.24
CA ASN A 36 15.74 -0.55 12.96
C ASN A 36 16.97 -1.43 12.74
N SER A 37 16.95 -2.23 11.68
CA SER A 37 18.11 -2.88 11.10
C SER A 37 19.10 -1.84 10.56
N ASP A 38 20.17 -2.32 9.92
CA ASP A 38 21.13 -1.45 9.28
C ASP A 38 20.64 -0.93 7.91
N ASP A 39 19.59 -1.54 7.35
CA ASP A 39 19.03 -1.26 6.03
C ASP A 39 17.64 -0.58 6.10
N ASP A 40 17.17 -0.29 7.33
CA ASP A 40 15.85 0.29 7.56
C ASP A 40 15.82 1.81 7.60
N ILE A 41 14.69 2.35 7.18
CA ILE A 41 14.25 3.70 7.51
C ILE A 41 13.14 3.68 8.56
N THR A 42 13.11 4.69 9.43
CA THR A 42 11.92 5.02 10.22
C THR A 42 11.24 6.21 9.59
N VAL A 43 9.95 6.06 9.30
CA VAL A 43 9.09 7.06 8.68
C VAL A 43 8.10 7.56 9.72
N LYS A 44 8.07 8.87 9.97
CA LYS A 44 6.95 9.53 10.66
C LYS A 44 5.81 9.65 9.66
N ILE A 45 4.70 8.98 9.91
CA ILE A 45 3.57 8.95 8.99
C ILE A 45 2.88 10.32 8.99
N LEU A 46 2.65 10.86 7.81
CA LEU A 46 1.94 12.13 7.60
C LEU A 46 0.53 11.89 7.04
N TYR A 47 0.43 10.96 6.09
CA TYR A 47 -0.82 10.56 5.47
C TYR A 47 -0.85 9.04 5.32
N CYS A 48 -2.03 8.46 5.51
CA CYS A 48 -2.33 7.11 5.06
C CYS A 48 -3.65 7.15 4.30
N GLY A 49 -3.65 6.66 3.07
CA GLY A 49 -4.89 6.48 2.30
C GLY A 49 -5.74 5.35 2.88
N ILE A 50 -7.02 5.34 2.49
CA ILE A 50 -8.01 4.34 2.89
C ILE A 50 -8.36 3.55 1.64
N CYS A 51 -8.05 2.26 1.65
CA CYS A 51 -8.39 1.34 0.57
C CYS A 51 -9.50 0.39 1.01
N HIS A 52 -10.31 -0.11 0.06
CA HIS A 52 -11.34 -1.10 0.36
C HIS A 52 -10.75 -2.38 0.99
N GLY A 53 -9.49 -2.70 0.65
CA GLY A 53 -8.73 -3.78 1.29
C GLY A 53 -8.64 -3.64 2.80
N ASP A 54 -8.57 -2.42 3.33
CA ASP A 54 -8.54 -2.16 4.77
C ASP A 54 -9.88 -2.56 5.43
N ILE A 55 -11.01 -2.29 4.76
CA ILE A 55 -12.34 -2.68 5.23
C ILE A 55 -12.50 -4.19 5.23
N HIS A 56 -12.07 -4.85 4.15
CA HIS A 56 -12.09 -6.30 4.05
C HIS A 56 -11.25 -6.97 5.14
N LEU A 57 -10.10 -6.38 5.46
CA LEU A 57 -9.22 -6.80 6.54
C LEU A 57 -9.91 -6.67 7.90
N VAL A 58 -10.32 -5.45 8.30
CA VAL A 58 -10.85 -5.24 9.66
C VAL A 58 -12.18 -5.94 9.91
N LYS A 59 -12.92 -6.33 8.87
CA LYS A 59 -14.17 -7.09 8.97
C LYS A 59 -14.03 -8.58 8.71
N ASN A 60 -12.80 -9.10 8.56
CA ASN A 60 -12.52 -10.52 8.31
C ASN A 60 -13.30 -11.10 7.11
N LYS A 61 -13.28 -10.41 5.96
CA LYS A 61 -14.14 -10.74 4.80
C LYS A 61 -13.49 -11.58 3.70
N ILE A 62 -12.18 -11.53 3.54
CA ILE A 62 -11.47 -12.27 2.49
C ILE A 62 -10.63 -13.39 3.10
N TRP A 63 -9.77 -13.05 4.07
CA TRP A 63 -8.85 -13.98 4.73
C TRP A 63 -8.99 -13.92 6.25
N PRO A 64 -8.70 -15.02 6.97
CA PRO A 64 -8.63 -15.02 8.43
C PRO A 64 -7.70 -13.91 8.92
N THR A 65 -8.29 -12.93 9.59
CA THR A 65 -7.59 -11.75 10.10
C THR A 65 -7.01 -12.04 11.47
N LEU A 66 -5.72 -11.79 11.62
CA LEU A 66 -5.03 -11.83 12.91
C LEU A 66 -5.27 -10.50 13.66
N TYR A 67 -6.01 -10.56 14.76
CA TYR A 67 -6.28 -9.43 15.64
C TYR A 67 -5.31 -9.37 16.84
N PRO A 68 -5.04 -8.18 17.43
CA PRO A 68 -5.42 -6.86 16.92
C PRO A 68 -4.73 -6.58 15.58
N THR A 69 -5.34 -5.78 14.71
CA THR A 69 -4.77 -5.39 13.41
C THR A 69 -4.86 -3.88 13.23
N VAL A 70 -3.76 -3.28 12.76
CA VAL A 70 -3.71 -1.87 12.33
C VAL A 70 -3.70 -1.91 10.79
N PRO A 71 -4.75 -1.45 10.10
CA PRO A 71 -4.81 -1.41 8.64
C PRO A 71 -3.97 -0.24 8.08
N GLY A 72 -4.05 -0.03 6.76
CA GLY A 72 -3.38 1.04 6.04
C GLY A 72 -2.13 0.56 5.31
N HIS A 73 -2.12 0.75 4.00
CA HIS A 73 -1.05 0.31 3.09
C HIS A 73 -0.76 1.34 1.98
N GLU A 74 -1.22 2.57 2.18
CA GLU A 74 -1.07 3.71 1.27
C GLU A 74 -0.37 4.84 2.03
N ILE A 75 0.90 4.61 2.42
CA ILE A 75 1.54 5.36 3.50
C ILE A 75 2.48 6.41 2.91
N VAL A 76 2.32 7.67 3.31
CA VAL A 76 3.24 8.77 2.98
C VAL A 76 3.74 9.41 4.27
N GLY A 77 5.05 9.56 4.40
CA GLY A 77 5.62 10.17 5.58
C GLY A 77 7.04 10.68 5.41
N GLN A 78 7.55 11.33 6.45
CA GLN A 78 8.90 11.87 6.47
C GLN A 78 9.87 10.88 7.12
N VAL A 79 11.01 10.64 6.49
CA VAL A 79 12.10 9.84 7.07
C VAL A 79 12.69 10.59 8.26
N ILE A 80 12.62 9.98 9.44
CA ILE A 80 13.15 10.53 10.70
C ILE A 80 14.40 9.80 11.21
N ARG A 81 14.70 8.63 10.65
CA ARG A 81 15.89 7.83 10.96
C ARG A 81 16.26 6.93 9.79
N THR A 82 17.55 6.70 9.60
CA THR A 82 18.10 5.74 8.63
C THR A 82 19.05 4.77 9.32
N GLY A 83 19.11 3.54 8.82
CA GLY A 83 20.15 2.58 9.12
C GLY A 83 21.47 2.96 8.44
N LYS A 84 22.59 2.36 8.87
CA LYS A 84 23.93 2.73 8.38
C LYS A 84 24.22 2.27 6.95
N ASN A 85 23.48 1.29 6.44
CA ASN A 85 23.61 0.78 5.07
C ASN A 85 22.63 1.47 4.11
N VAL A 86 21.68 2.27 4.62
CA VAL A 86 20.69 2.97 3.80
C VAL A 86 21.37 3.96 2.87
N THR A 87 21.05 3.87 1.57
CA THR A 87 21.65 4.73 0.54
C THR A 87 20.62 5.55 -0.27
N LYS A 88 19.38 5.06 -0.37
CA LYS A 88 18.29 5.67 -1.15
C LYS A 88 17.67 6.89 -0.46
N PHE A 89 17.71 6.92 0.86
CA PHE A 89 17.03 7.93 1.68
C PHE A 89 17.98 8.66 2.64
N ARG A 90 17.61 9.88 2.96
CA ARG A 90 18.19 10.71 4.02
C ARG A 90 17.10 11.14 4.99
N VAL A 91 17.49 11.45 6.22
CA VAL A 91 16.57 12.07 7.19
C VAL A 91 16.04 13.39 6.60
N GLY A 92 14.73 13.56 6.63
CA GLY A 92 14.02 14.69 6.04
C GLY A 92 13.30 14.37 4.72
N ASP A 93 13.74 13.33 4.00
CA ASP A 93 13.11 12.91 2.74
C ASP A 93 11.67 12.44 2.95
N ILE A 94 10.85 12.54 1.91
CA ILE A 94 9.50 12.00 1.91
C ILE A 94 9.51 10.59 1.30
N ALA A 95 9.05 9.62 2.08
CA ALA A 95 8.95 8.23 1.68
C ALA A 95 7.47 7.81 1.52
N GLY A 96 7.21 7.03 0.48
CA GLY A 96 6.00 6.26 0.29
C GLY A 96 6.22 4.79 0.65
N VAL A 97 5.24 4.14 1.28
CA VAL A 97 5.25 2.68 1.55
C VAL A 97 3.92 2.09 1.13
N GLY A 98 3.98 1.08 0.26
CA GLY A 98 2.81 0.42 -0.33
C GLY A 98 2.36 -0.83 0.43
N CYS A 99 1.88 -1.83 -0.32
CA CYS A 99 1.34 -3.10 0.21
C CYS A 99 2.38 -4.11 0.71
N ILE A 100 3.64 -3.95 0.31
CA ILE A 100 4.71 -4.93 0.54
C ILE A 100 5.80 -4.26 1.37
N VAL A 101 6.28 -4.95 2.40
CA VAL A 101 7.31 -4.45 3.34
C VAL A 101 8.44 -5.46 3.57
N GLY A 102 8.48 -6.52 2.76
CA GLY A 102 9.46 -7.58 2.86
C GLY A 102 9.25 -8.67 1.81
N SER A 103 10.30 -9.42 1.54
CA SER A 103 10.33 -10.62 0.70
C SER A 103 11.57 -11.46 1.07
N CYS A 104 11.82 -12.59 0.42
CA CYS A 104 13.00 -13.41 0.74
C CYS A 104 14.33 -12.85 0.21
N GLY A 105 14.29 -11.83 -0.65
CA GLY A 105 15.46 -11.18 -1.26
C GLY A 105 16.33 -12.06 -2.17
N SER A 106 16.03 -13.36 -2.31
CA SER A 106 16.95 -14.34 -2.91
C SER A 106 16.35 -15.27 -3.96
N CYS A 107 15.03 -15.29 -4.13
CA CYS A 107 14.38 -16.06 -5.21
C CYS A 107 14.46 -15.33 -6.56
N ASP A 108 14.15 -16.04 -7.65
CA ASP A 108 14.23 -15.49 -9.00
C ASP A 108 13.32 -14.28 -9.22
N ASN A 109 12.15 -14.24 -8.55
CA ASN A 109 11.27 -13.07 -8.58
C ASN A 109 11.92 -11.86 -7.89
N CYS A 110 12.52 -12.06 -6.71
CA CYS A 110 13.19 -10.96 -5.99
C CYS A 110 14.44 -10.44 -6.75
N LYS A 111 15.16 -11.32 -7.46
CA LYS A 111 16.32 -10.93 -8.28
C LYS A 111 15.93 -10.15 -9.54
N GLN A 112 14.65 -10.21 -9.93
CA GLN A 112 14.10 -9.52 -11.10
C GLN A 112 13.21 -8.32 -10.70
N ASP A 113 13.31 -7.86 -9.44
CA ASP A 113 12.50 -6.75 -8.92
C ASP A 113 10.98 -7.00 -9.00
N LEU A 114 10.60 -8.26 -8.79
CA LEU A 114 9.23 -8.78 -8.78
C LEU A 114 8.85 -9.33 -7.40
N GLU A 115 9.16 -8.60 -6.33
CA GLU A 115 8.95 -9.04 -4.94
C GLU A 115 7.48 -9.35 -4.63
N ASN A 116 6.55 -8.74 -5.38
CA ASN A 116 5.12 -9.03 -5.35
C ASN A 116 4.76 -10.48 -5.73
N TYR A 117 5.63 -11.17 -6.47
CA TYR A 117 5.50 -12.60 -6.77
C TYR A 117 6.37 -13.47 -5.87
N CYS A 118 6.99 -12.93 -4.82
CA CYS A 118 7.77 -13.71 -3.88
C CYS A 118 6.87 -14.66 -3.07
N PRO A 119 7.18 -15.97 -2.98
CA PRO A 119 6.44 -16.91 -2.13
C PRO A 119 6.51 -16.57 -0.63
N LYS A 120 7.48 -15.75 -0.21
CA LYS A 120 7.66 -15.25 1.16
C LYS A 120 7.43 -13.73 1.23
N MET A 121 6.60 -13.18 0.36
CA MET A 121 6.22 -11.78 0.40
C MET A 121 5.59 -11.43 1.77
N LEU A 122 5.99 -10.29 2.31
CA LEU A 122 5.52 -9.76 3.58
C LEU A 122 4.61 -8.55 3.33
N TRP A 123 3.34 -8.69 3.73
CA TRP A 123 2.35 -7.62 3.64
C TRP A 123 2.55 -6.55 4.73
N THR A 124 2.21 -5.30 4.39
CA THR A 124 2.29 -4.11 5.28
C THR A 124 1.49 -4.25 6.57
N PHE A 125 0.44 -5.05 6.54
CA PHE A 125 -0.28 -5.57 7.69
C PHE A 125 -0.39 -7.09 7.58
N GLN A 126 -0.72 -7.76 8.69
CA GLN A 126 -0.89 -9.23 8.75
C GLN A 126 0.40 -10.05 8.52
N GLY A 127 1.44 -9.46 7.92
CA GLY A 127 2.76 -10.07 7.82
C GLY A 127 3.41 -10.33 9.18
N GLN A 128 4.35 -11.27 9.19
CA GLN A 128 5.25 -11.52 10.33
C GLN A 128 6.70 -11.43 9.84
N HIS A 129 7.48 -10.55 10.45
CA HIS A 129 8.91 -10.40 10.19
C HIS A 129 9.67 -11.63 10.68
N GLU A 130 10.91 -11.80 10.21
CA GLU A 130 11.76 -12.95 10.60
C GLU A 130 12.07 -12.99 12.10
N ASP A 131 12.07 -11.84 12.78
CA ASP A 131 12.23 -11.74 14.23
C ASP A 131 10.95 -12.10 15.02
N GLY A 132 9.89 -12.52 14.32
CA GLY A 132 8.59 -12.90 14.87
C GLY A 132 7.66 -11.72 15.14
N THR A 133 8.12 -10.47 14.98
CA THR A 133 7.27 -9.29 15.17
C THR A 133 6.23 -9.19 14.05
N ARG A 134 5.06 -8.64 14.40
CA ARG A 134 3.95 -8.49 13.45
C ARG A 134 4.04 -7.18 12.69
N ALA A 135 3.68 -7.23 11.41
CA ALA A 135 3.49 -6.05 10.60
C ALA A 135 2.16 -5.36 10.94
N PHE A 136 2.25 -4.06 11.23
CA PHE A 136 1.13 -3.16 11.51
C PHE A 136 1.15 -2.01 10.51
N GLY A 137 0.01 -1.72 9.90
CA GLY A 137 -0.12 -0.79 8.80
C GLY A 137 0.00 0.68 9.18
N GLY A 138 -0.40 1.52 8.23
CA GLY A 138 -0.21 2.97 8.22
C GLY A 138 -1.16 3.77 9.09
N TYR A 139 -2.18 3.17 9.72
CA TYR A 139 -3.07 3.89 10.64
C TYR A 139 -2.40 4.09 12.01
N SER A 140 -1.19 4.64 11.99
CA SER A 140 -0.30 4.84 13.13
C SER A 140 0.59 6.07 12.93
N ASP A 141 1.35 6.44 13.96
CA ASP A 141 2.20 7.63 14.00
C ASP A 141 3.56 7.45 13.30
N ASN A 142 4.05 6.21 13.22
CA ASN A 142 5.33 5.90 12.58
C ASN A 142 5.34 4.52 11.93
N MET A 143 6.34 4.27 11.09
CA MET A 143 6.64 2.98 10.45
C MET A 143 8.13 2.71 10.40
N VAL A 144 8.53 1.44 10.53
CA VAL A 144 9.89 0.96 10.27
C VAL A 144 9.81 0.01 9.08
N VAL A 145 10.59 0.29 8.04
CA VAL A 145 10.60 -0.47 6.78
C VAL A 145 12.01 -0.48 6.19
N GLU A 146 12.39 -1.57 5.52
CA GLU A 146 13.65 -1.65 4.78
C GLU A 146 13.58 -0.71 3.56
N GLU A 147 14.67 -0.02 3.24
CA GLU A 147 14.68 1.01 2.18
C GLU A 147 14.23 0.48 0.81
N ARG A 148 14.42 -0.83 0.55
CA ARG A 148 13.99 -1.51 -0.67
C ARG A 148 12.49 -1.39 -0.94
N TYR A 149 11.67 -1.44 0.11
CA TYR A 149 10.20 -1.43 0.01
C TYR A 149 9.59 -0.04 0.24
N ALA A 150 10.42 0.99 0.36
CA ALA A 150 9.98 2.37 0.37
C ALA A 150 10.32 3.05 -0.95
N VAL A 151 9.48 3.97 -1.40
CA VAL A 151 9.72 4.80 -2.59
C VAL A 151 10.00 6.24 -2.18
N LEU A 152 10.95 6.88 -2.86
CA LEU A 152 11.20 8.31 -2.65
C LEU A 152 10.11 9.09 -3.37
N ILE A 153 9.41 9.96 -2.65
CA ILE A 153 8.40 10.86 -3.22
C ILE A 153 9.09 12.17 -3.61
N PRO A 154 9.13 12.53 -4.91
CA PRO A 154 9.80 13.76 -5.35
C PRO A 154 9.15 15.01 -4.76
N ASN A 155 9.96 16.07 -4.62
CA ASN A 155 9.47 17.38 -4.22
C ASN A 155 8.42 17.90 -5.23
N GLY A 156 7.36 18.53 -4.72
CA GLY A 156 6.29 19.12 -5.54
C GLY A 156 5.03 18.27 -5.67
N PHE A 157 5.06 17.00 -5.22
CA PHE A 157 3.86 16.16 -5.17
C PHE A 157 2.94 16.55 -4.00
N ALA A 158 1.63 16.55 -4.24
CA ALA A 158 0.65 16.72 -3.19
C ALA A 158 0.59 15.44 -2.33
N LEU A 159 1.17 15.50 -1.13
CA LEU A 159 1.40 14.31 -0.29
C LEU A 159 0.12 13.50 0.00
N ALA A 160 -0.99 14.18 0.28
CA ALA A 160 -2.28 13.51 0.50
C ALA A 160 -2.81 12.79 -0.74
N GLY A 161 -2.60 13.35 -1.94
CA GLY A 161 -2.98 12.73 -3.21
C GLY A 161 -1.99 11.67 -3.70
N THR A 162 -0.79 11.61 -3.12
CA THR A 162 0.22 10.59 -3.47
C THR A 162 -0.03 9.26 -2.76
N ALA A 163 -0.59 9.29 -1.55
CA ALA A 163 -0.87 8.09 -0.77
C ALA A 163 -1.65 7.02 -1.55
N PRO A 164 -2.79 7.34 -2.22
CA PRO A 164 -3.54 6.35 -3.01
C PRO A 164 -2.75 5.71 -4.16
N LEU A 165 -1.77 6.41 -4.72
CA LEU A 165 -0.95 5.88 -5.83
C LEU A 165 -0.10 4.68 -5.42
N LEU A 166 0.16 4.51 -4.11
CA LEU A 166 0.97 3.42 -3.56
C LEU A 166 0.24 2.07 -3.55
N CYS A 167 -1.04 2.02 -3.91
CA CYS A 167 -1.79 0.79 -4.05
C CYS A 167 -1.83 0.25 -5.50
N ALA A 168 -1.81 1.11 -6.54
CA ALA A 168 -2.01 0.66 -7.92
C ALA A 168 -1.38 1.52 -9.05
N GLY A 169 -0.39 2.39 -8.78
CA GLY A 169 0.14 3.41 -9.73
C GLY A 169 0.39 2.98 -11.19
N ILE A 170 -0.61 3.19 -12.05
CA ILE A 170 -0.67 2.99 -13.52
C ILE A 170 -1.35 4.24 -14.12
N THR A 171 -1.24 4.51 -15.43
CA THR A 171 -2.15 5.45 -16.11
C THR A 171 -3.60 5.01 -15.89
N VAL A 172 -4.37 5.75 -15.11
CA VAL A 172 -5.69 5.34 -14.65
C VAL A 172 -6.76 6.00 -15.50
N THR A 173 -7.47 5.20 -16.29
CA THR A 173 -8.77 5.59 -16.84
C THR A 173 -9.88 5.08 -15.94
N VAL A 174 -10.67 5.98 -15.36
CA VAL A 174 -11.86 5.58 -14.58
C VAL A 174 -13.04 5.39 -15.52
N VAL A 175 -13.60 4.18 -15.56
CA VAL A 175 -14.85 3.89 -16.29
C VAL A 175 -16.02 3.87 -15.30
N SER A 176 -17.07 4.66 -15.53
CA SER A 176 -18.21 4.72 -14.61
C SER A 176 -19.55 4.94 -15.30
N SER A 177 -20.63 4.39 -14.75
CA SER A 177 -22.00 4.69 -15.16
C SER A 177 -22.51 6.05 -14.67
N SER A 178 -21.75 6.74 -13.81
CA SER A 178 -22.17 7.99 -13.16
C SER A 178 -21.27 9.16 -13.58
N PRO A 179 -21.71 10.03 -14.51
CA PRO A 179 -20.93 11.20 -14.95
C PRO A 179 -20.56 12.15 -13.80
N SER A 180 -21.37 12.18 -12.73
CA SER A 180 -21.10 13.00 -11.54
C SER A 180 -19.77 12.66 -10.84
N LYS A 181 -19.21 11.48 -11.07
CA LYS A 181 -17.92 11.06 -10.51
C LYS A 181 -16.72 11.60 -11.29
N GLN A 182 -16.91 12.19 -12.47
CA GLN A 182 -15.80 12.67 -13.31
C GLN A 182 -14.94 13.70 -12.59
N LYS A 183 -15.57 14.69 -11.95
CA LYS A 183 -14.86 15.74 -11.22
C LYS A 183 -14.01 15.16 -10.08
N GLU A 184 -14.57 14.22 -9.33
CA GLU A 184 -13.84 13.53 -8.27
C GLU A 184 -12.70 12.67 -8.83
N ALA A 185 -12.97 11.88 -9.87
CA ALA A 185 -11.98 11.01 -10.49
C ALA A 185 -10.78 11.80 -11.05
N VAL A 186 -11.03 12.85 -11.84
CA VAL A 186 -9.97 13.59 -12.53
C VAL A 186 -9.33 14.62 -11.59
N GLU A 187 -10.11 15.50 -10.97
CA GLU A 187 -9.54 16.63 -10.23
C GLU A 187 -9.08 16.25 -8.82
N ARG A 188 -9.69 15.24 -8.20
CA ARG A 188 -9.41 14.86 -6.80
C ARG A 188 -8.59 13.58 -6.68
N LEU A 189 -8.89 12.56 -7.48
CA LEU A 189 -8.19 11.26 -7.45
C LEU A 189 -7.03 11.19 -8.45
N GLY A 190 -6.95 12.14 -9.39
CA GLY A 190 -5.85 12.23 -10.34
C GLY A 190 -5.89 11.15 -11.44
N ALA A 191 -7.08 10.63 -11.77
CA ALA A 191 -7.24 9.79 -12.95
C ALA A 191 -6.88 10.57 -14.21
N ASP A 192 -6.09 9.95 -15.08
CA ASP A 192 -5.62 10.56 -16.34
C ASP A 192 -6.77 10.73 -17.35
N SER A 193 -7.79 9.88 -17.26
CA SER A 193 -8.97 9.94 -18.10
C SER A 193 -10.21 9.41 -17.38
N PHE A 194 -11.39 9.78 -17.89
CA PHE A 194 -12.69 9.32 -17.38
C PHE A 194 -13.60 8.96 -18.55
N LEU A 195 -14.20 7.78 -18.51
CA LEU A 195 -15.15 7.29 -19.50
C LEU A 195 -16.51 7.03 -18.84
N VAL A 196 -17.57 7.46 -19.52
CA VAL A 196 -18.94 7.11 -19.13
C VAL A 196 -19.32 5.78 -19.78
N SER A 197 -19.62 4.77 -18.97
CA SER A 197 -19.79 3.38 -19.43
C SER A 197 -21.01 3.14 -20.34
N HIS A 198 -21.90 4.12 -20.47
CA HIS A 198 -23.07 4.09 -21.35
C HIS A 198 -22.96 5.12 -22.50
N ASP A 199 -21.79 5.74 -22.67
CA ASP A 199 -21.48 6.62 -23.79
C ASP A 199 -20.65 5.84 -24.81
N GLN A 200 -21.30 5.44 -25.90
CA GLN A 200 -20.73 4.56 -26.91
C GLN A 200 -19.55 5.22 -27.65
N GLU A 201 -19.61 6.53 -27.88
CA GLU A 201 -18.55 7.27 -28.60
C GLU A 201 -17.26 7.31 -27.77
N GLN A 202 -17.38 7.52 -26.46
CA GLN A 202 -16.23 7.47 -25.54
C GLN A 202 -15.61 6.08 -25.46
N LEU A 203 -16.43 5.03 -25.45
CA LEU A 203 -15.95 3.65 -25.41
C LEU A 203 -15.25 3.26 -26.71
N GLU A 204 -15.80 3.64 -27.86
CA GLU A 204 -15.20 3.40 -29.18
C GLU A 204 -13.85 4.09 -29.31
N ALA A 205 -13.74 5.35 -28.87
CA ALA A 205 -12.48 6.09 -28.88
C ALA A 205 -11.39 5.47 -27.98
N ALA A 206 -11.78 4.73 -26.94
CA ALA A 206 -10.87 4.09 -25.98
C ALA A 206 -10.55 2.62 -26.33
N MET A 207 -11.12 2.07 -27.41
CA MET A 207 -10.91 0.67 -27.78
C MET A 207 -9.43 0.36 -28.01
N GLY A 208 -8.95 -0.72 -27.38
CA GLY A 208 -7.56 -1.17 -27.52
C GLY A 208 -6.50 -0.27 -26.89
N THR A 209 -6.89 0.71 -26.05
CA THR A 209 -5.95 1.66 -25.42
C THR A 209 -5.53 1.29 -24.00
N MET A 210 -6.19 0.31 -23.37
CA MET A 210 -5.91 -0.10 -21.98
C MET A 210 -5.12 -1.42 -21.95
N ASP A 211 -4.01 -1.43 -21.21
CA ASP A 211 -3.20 -2.65 -20.98
C ASP A 211 -3.91 -3.65 -20.05
N GLY A 212 -4.86 -3.19 -19.25
CA GLY A 212 -5.66 -4.02 -18.34
C GLY A 212 -6.81 -3.22 -17.71
N ILE A 213 -7.84 -3.94 -17.27
CA ILE A 213 -9.01 -3.37 -16.59
C ILE A 213 -9.11 -3.99 -15.20
N ILE A 214 -9.16 -3.15 -14.16
CA ILE A 214 -9.46 -3.57 -12.80
C ILE A 214 -10.95 -3.31 -12.56
N ASP A 215 -11.74 -4.37 -12.58
CA ASP A 215 -13.17 -4.27 -12.30
C ASP A 215 -13.44 -4.30 -10.79
N THR A 216 -13.95 -3.19 -10.26
CA THR A 216 -14.31 -3.04 -8.84
C THR A 216 -15.82 -3.07 -8.60
N VAL A 217 -16.65 -3.38 -9.60
CA VAL A 217 -18.10 -3.42 -9.46
C VAL A 217 -18.50 -4.62 -8.61
N SER A 218 -18.98 -4.35 -7.40
CA SER A 218 -19.36 -5.38 -6.43
C SER A 218 -20.79 -5.91 -6.60
N SER A 219 -21.28 -5.99 -7.83
CA SER A 219 -22.63 -6.47 -8.20
C SER A 219 -22.60 -7.15 -9.56
N PRO A 220 -23.51 -8.07 -9.90
CA PRO A 220 -23.53 -8.69 -11.23
C PRO A 220 -23.60 -7.62 -12.34
N HIS A 221 -22.66 -7.68 -13.28
CA HIS A 221 -22.65 -6.86 -14.48
C HIS A 221 -21.93 -7.63 -15.62
N PRO A 222 -22.24 -7.34 -16.88
CA PRO A 222 -21.53 -7.97 -18.00
C PRO A 222 -20.06 -7.52 -18.01
N LEU A 223 -19.15 -8.49 -18.07
CA LEU A 223 -17.70 -8.30 -18.28
C LEU A 223 -17.31 -8.55 -19.74
N ALA A 224 -18.18 -9.21 -20.49
CA ALA A 224 -17.98 -9.52 -21.90
C ALA A 224 -18.50 -8.35 -22.74
N PHE A 225 -17.63 -7.81 -23.58
CA PHE A 225 -18.04 -7.09 -24.77
C PHE A 225 -18.70 -8.10 -25.73
N ASP A 226 -19.99 -8.40 -25.54
CA ASP A 226 -20.78 -9.32 -26.38
C ASP A 226 -20.99 -8.82 -27.83
N TRP A 227 -20.23 -7.80 -28.26
CA TRP A 227 -20.23 -7.28 -29.63
C TRP A 227 -19.49 -8.20 -30.62
N LEU A 228 -18.62 -9.11 -30.15
CA LEU A 228 -17.86 -10.04 -31.01
C LEU A 228 -18.59 -11.37 -31.30
N ALA A 229 -19.83 -11.53 -30.84
CA ALA A 229 -20.65 -12.72 -31.11
C ALA A 229 -21.81 -12.47 -32.09
N GLN A 230 -21.79 -11.33 -32.79
CA GLN A 230 -22.72 -11.04 -33.88
C GLN A 230 -21.96 -10.93 -35.20
N ASP A 231 -21.47 -12.08 -35.69
CA ASP A 231 -21.28 -12.41 -37.10
C ASP A 231 -21.17 -13.93 -37.27
#